data_AF-A0A7S1E9G1-F1
#
_entry.id   AF-A0A7S1E9G1-F1
#
_cell.length_a   1.000
_cell.length_b   1.000
_cell.length_c   1.000
_cell.angle_alpha   90.00
_cell.angle_beta   90.00
_cell.angle_gamma   90.00
#
_symmetry.space_group_name_H-M   'P 1'
#
loop_
_entity.id
_entity.type
_entity.pdbx_description
1 polymer ?
#
loop_
_entity_poly.entity_id
_entity_poly.type
_entity_poly.pdbx_seq_one_letter_code
_entity_poly.pdbx_strand_id
1 'polypeptide(L)'
;MPALPTKLPNTGTTIFSVMSALAAEHGAVNLGQGFPDFGADPALLQAVTDAMAAGHNQYPPMTGVPALRQAIAAKLNGLYGAAYDADRDITITAGGTQGLITALHSCVEAGDEVIIIEPAYDSYDPAIRL
;
A
#
# COMPACT_ATOMS: atom_id res chain seq x y z
N MET A 1 34.17 5.29 -6.03
CA MET A 1 33.26 4.18 -6.40
C MET A 1 32.61 4.50 -7.73
N PRO A 2 32.43 3.54 -8.66
CA PRO A 2 31.72 3.81 -9.90
C PRO A 2 30.25 4.17 -9.59
N ALA A 3 29.70 5.12 -10.35
CA ALA A 3 28.30 5.51 -10.23
C ALA A 3 27.40 4.37 -10.73
N LEU A 4 26.37 4.01 -9.94
CA LEU A 4 25.38 3.03 -10.33
C LEU A 4 24.35 3.70 -11.27
N PRO A 5 24.05 3.12 -12.45
CA PRO A 5 23.02 3.67 -13.33
C PRO A 5 21.65 3.54 -12.66
N THR A 6 20.91 4.65 -12.60
CA THR A 6 19.55 4.66 -12.03
C THR A 6 18.55 4.02 -13.00
N LYS A 7 17.68 3.16 -12.47
CA LYS A 7 16.50 2.66 -13.20
C LYS A 7 15.36 3.69 -13.26
N LEU A 8 15.45 4.75 -12.46
CA LEU A 8 14.43 5.77 -12.32
C LEU A 8 15.03 7.18 -12.47
N PRO A 9 15.55 7.55 -13.66
CA PRO A 9 16.18 8.86 -13.87
C PRO A 9 15.20 10.04 -13.77
N ASN A 10 13.90 9.76 -13.88
CA ASN A 10 12.83 10.77 -13.93
C ASN A 10 11.96 10.79 -12.66
N THR A 11 12.30 10.00 -11.63
CA THR A 11 11.57 10.06 -10.35
C THR A 11 12.23 11.10 -9.45
N GLY A 12 11.52 12.18 -9.17
CA GLY A 12 11.92 13.22 -8.22
C GLY A 12 11.04 13.26 -6.98
N THR A 13 11.23 14.29 -6.17
CA THR A 13 10.38 14.60 -5.02
C THR A 13 8.95 14.90 -5.50
N THR A 14 7.94 14.30 -4.87
CA THR A 14 6.54 14.50 -5.28
C THR A 14 5.99 15.81 -4.72
N ILE A 15 5.01 16.41 -5.41
CA ILE A 15 4.35 17.64 -4.95
C ILE A 15 3.75 17.48 -3.54
N PHE A 16 3.32 16.27 -3.17
CA PHE A 16 2.79 15.96 -1.84
C PHE A 16 3.80 16.24 -0.73
N SER A 17 5.07 15.84 -0.93
CA SER A 17 6.13 16.08 0.06
C SER A 17 6.52 17.55 0.14
N VAL A 18 6.60 18.24 -0.99
CA VAL A 18 6.91 19.68 -1.05
C VAL A 18 5.81 20.50 -0.37
N MET A 19 4.54 20.26 -0.73
CA MET A 19 3.41 21.02 -0.18
C MET A 19 3.19 20.76 1.31
N SER A 20 3.39 19.52 1.76
CA SER A 20 3.25 19.19 3.18
C SER A 20 4.33 19.86 4.03
N ALA A 21 5.58 19.90 3.54
CA ALA A 21 6.66 20.61 4.22
C ALA A 21 6.40 22.12 4.28
N LEU A 22 5.94 22.72 3.18
CA LEU A 22 5.65 24.15 3.11
C LEU A 22 4.47 24.55 4.02
N ALA A 23 3.42 23.71 4.07
CA ALA A 23 2.30 23.93 4.97
C ALA A 23 2.75 23.93 6.44
N ALA A 24 3.64 22.99 6.82
CA ALA A 24 4.19 22.94 8.16
C ALA A 24 5.08 24.16 8.47
N GLU A 25 5.94 24.58 7.54
CA GLU A 25 6.81 25.75 7.69
C GLU A 25 6.01 27.04 7.95
N HIS A 26 4.86 27.20 7.29
CA HIS A 26 4.03 28.39 7.41
C HIS A 26 2.88 28.26 8.43
N GLY A 27 2.74 27.12 9.11
CA GLY A 27 1.59 26.86 9.99
C GLY A 27 0.25 26.90 9.27
N ALA A 28 0.22 26.54 7.99
CA ALA A 28 -0.98 26.53 7.17
C ALA A 28 -1.83 25.26 7.43
N VAL A 29 -3.14 25.39 7.26
CA VAL A 29 -4.03 24.22 7.24
C VAL A 29 -3.76 23.43 5.96
N ASN A 30 -3.30 22.19 6.09
CA ASN A 30 -2.95 21.34 4.96
C ASN A 30 -4.14 20.49 4.50
N LEU A 31 -4.88 20.99 3.50
CA LEU A 31 -5.95 20.22 2.84
C LEU A 31 -5.45 19.34 1.68
N GLY A 32 -4.14 19.27 1.46
CA GLY A 32 -3.52 18.47 0.40
C GLY A 32 -2.95 17.12 0.87
N GLN A 33 -2.95 16.85 2.18
CA GLN A 33 -2.47 15.58 2.71
C GLN A 33 -3.43 14.43 2.38
N GLY A 34 -2.89 13.30 1.92
CA GLY A 34 -3.66 12.11 1.55
C GLY A 34 -4.01 11.18 2.71
N PHE A 35 -3.94 11.64 3.96
CA PHE A 35 -4.20 10.83 5.15
C PHE A 35 -5.06 11.58 6.19
N PRO A 36 -5.85 10.86 7.01
CA PRO A 36 -6.69 11.46 8.04
C PRO A 36 -5.91 12.24 9.10
N ASP A 37 -6.52 13.29 9.65
CA ASP A 37 -6.00 14.06 10.78
C ASP A 37 -6.58 13.63 12.14
N PHE A 38 -7.40 12.58 12.15
CA PHE A 38 -7.98 11.95 13.34
C PHE A 38 -7.38 10.56 13.61
N GLY A 39 -7.48 10.11 14.85
CA GLY A 39 -6.98 8.81 15.28
C GLY A 39 -7.79 7.62 14.74
N ALA A 40 -7.17 6.44 14.71
CA ALA A 40 -7.87 5.19 14.42
C ALA A 40 -8.88 4.84 15.52
N ASP A 41 -9.80 3.92 15.22
CA ASP A 41 -10.74 3.38 16.20
C ASP A 41 -9.97 2.80 17.43
N PRO A 42 -10.29 3.23 18.67
CA PRO A 42 -9.64 2.72 19.88
C PRO A 42 -9.66 1.20 20.01
N ALA A 43 -10.69 0.52 19.49
CA ALA A 43 -10.77 -0.94 19.51
C ALA A 43 -9.65 -1.58 18.69
N LEU A 44 -9.25 -0.96 17.57
CA LEU A 44 -8.13 -1.44 16.76
C LEU A 44 -6.80 -1.26 17.49
N LEU A 45 -6.61 -0.10 18.16
CA LEU A 45 -5.41 0.17 18.94
C LEU A 45 -5.25 -0.83 20.09
N GLN A 46 -6.35 -1.17 20.76
CA GLN A 46 -6.35 -2.18 21.81
C GLN A 46 -6.02 -3.57 21.24
N ALA A 47 -6.65 -3.98 20.14
CA ALA A 47 -6.39 -5.29 19.53
C ALA A 47 -4.92 -5.47 19.10
N VAL A 48 -4.30 -4.41 18.56
CA VAL A 48 -2.87 -4.42 18.21
C VAL A 48 -2.02 -4.54 19.48
N THR A 49 -2.35 -3.80 20.53
CA THR A 49 -1.65 -3.85 21.82
C THR A 49 -1.70 -5.24 22.43
N ASP A 50 -2.87 -5.86 22.45
CA ASP A 50 -3.08 -7.19 23.00
C ASP A 50 -2.30 -8.25 22.19
N ALA A 51 -2.32 -8.15 20.85
CA ALA A 51 -1.57 -9.07 19.99
C ALA A 51 -0.06 -8.98 20.24
N MET A 52 0.48 -7.76 20.41
CA MET A 52 1.89 -7.56 20.74
C MET A 52 2.24 -8.13 22.12
N ALA A 53 1.39 -7.90 23.12
CA ALA A 53 1.58 -8.41 24.49
C ALA A 53 1.49 -9.95 24.56
N ALA A 54 0.65 -10.55 23.72
CA ALA A 54 0.53 -12.01 23.56
C ALA A 54 1.71 -12.64 22.79
N GLY A 55 2.66 -11.85 22.32
CA GLY A 55 3.87 -12.35 21.66
C GLY A 55 3.74 -12.58 20.16
N HIS A 56 2.69 -12.07 19.50
CA HIS A 56 2.49 -12.18 18.04
C HIS A 56 3.39 -11.21 17.25
N ASN A 57 4.71 -11.28 17.50
CA ASN A 57 5.72 -10.34 17.01
C ASN A 57 6.71 -10.97 16.02
N GLN A 58 6.55 -12.25 15.70
CA GLN A 58 7.40 -12.98 14.74
C GLN A 58 6.81 -12.92 13.34
N TYR A 59 7.58 -13.39 12.36
CA TYR A 59 7.14 -13.41 10.97
C TYR A 59 5.78 -14.11 10.83
N PRO A 60 4.79 -13.44 10.18
CA PRO A 60 3.57 -14.12 9.79
C PRO A 60 3.86 -15.11 8.65
N PRO A 61 2.92 -16.01 8.32
CA PRO A 61 3.00 -16.81 7.09
C PRO A 61 3.15 -15.91 5.87
N MET A 62 3.82 -16.42 4.82
CA MET A 62 4.19 -15.64 3.64
C MET A 62 3.01 -14.94 2.96
N THR A 63 1.88 -15.64 2.78
CA THR A 63 0.67 -15.05 2.17
C THR A 63 -0.15 -14.20 3.16
N GLY A 64 0.25 -14.17 4.44
CA GLY A 64 -0.42 -13.48 5.53
C GLY A 64 -1.14 -14.40 6.52
N VAL A 65 -1.53 -13.82 7.65
CA VAL A 65 -2.21 -14.53 8.75
C VAL A 65 -3.53 -15.14 8.27
N PRO A 66 -3.79 -16.45 8.49
CA PRO A 66 -4.99 -17.12 7.98
C PRO A 66 -6.31 -16.45 8.40
N ALA A 67 -6.43 -16.05 9.67
CA ALA A 67 -7.63 -15.39 10.18
C ALA A 67 -7.93 -14.07 9.45
N LEU A 68 -6.89 -13.30 9.09
CA LEU A 68 -7.06 -12.06 8.33
C LEU A 68 -7.52 -12.35 6.90
N ARG A 69 -6.93 -13.35 6.23
CA ARG A 69 -7.34 -13.75 4.87
C ARG A 69 -8.79 -14.23 4.83
N GLN A 70 -9.21 -15.04 5.80
CA GLN A 70 -10.61 -15.49 5.94
C GLN A 70 -11.57 -14.32 6.17
N ALA A 71 -11.21 -13.37 7.04
CA ALA A 71 -12.02 -12.18 7.29
C ALA A 71 -12.19 -11.32 6.03
N ILE A 72 -11.13 -11.18 5.21
CA ILE A 72 -11.19 -10.48 3.93
C ILE A 72 -12.09 -11.21 2.93
N ALA A 73 -11.96 -12.54 2.80
CA ALA A 73 -12.83 -13.34 1.92
C ALA A 73 -14.31 -13.15 2.28
N ALA A 74 -14.64 -13.25 3.57
CA ALA A 74 -16.00 -13.03 4.06
C ALA A 74 -16.50 -11.60 3.80
N LYS A 75 -15.65 -10.59 4.00
CA LYS A 75 -15.96 -9.19 3.71
C LYS A 75 -16.27 -8.96 2.23
N LEU A 76 -15.44 -9.50 1.33
CA LEU A 76 -15.61 -9.36 -0.12
C LEU A 76 -16.91 -10.05 -0.59
N ASN A 77 -17.22 -11.22 -0.06
CA ASN A 77 -18.48 -11.89 -0.34
C ASN A 77 -19.68 -11.10 0.18
N GLY A 78 -19.61 -10.55 1.39
CA GLY A 78 -20.69 -9.74 1.97
C GLY A 78 -20.94 -8.41 1.24
N LEU A 79 -19.89 -7.76 0.75
CA LEU A 79 -20.00 -6.48 0.03
C LEU A 79 -20.38 -6.64 -1.44
N TYR A 80 -19.84 -7.65 -2.11
CA TYR A 80 -19.86 -7.74 -3.57
C TYR A 80 -20.42 -9.07 -4.10
N GLY A 81 -20.77 -10.02 -3.23
CA GLY A 81 -21.18 -11.37 -3.64
C GLY A 81 -20.05 -12.18 -4.29
N ALA A 82 -18.80 -11.75 -4.14
CA ALA A 82 -17.63 -12.39 -4.72
C ALA A 82 -17.03 -13.40 -3.74
N ALA A 83 -17.15 -14.69 -4.08
CA ALA A 83 -16.60 -15.78 -3.28
C ALA A 83 -15.14 -16.08 -3.67
N TYR A 84 -14.20 -15.61 -2.84
CA TYR A 84 -12.77 -15.88 -2.98
C TYR A 84 -12.32 -16.97 -2.00
N ASP A 85 -11.44 -17.86 -2.45
CA ASP A 85 -10.74 -18.82 -1.60
C ASP A 85 -9.63 -18.10 -0.82
N ALA A 86 -9.69 -18.15 0.51
CA ALA A 86 -8.76 -17.40 1.35
C ALA A 86 -7.30 -17.85 1.21
N ASP A 87 -7.04 -19.12 0.89
CA ASP A 87 -5.69 -19.69 0.77
C ASP A 87 -5.12 -19.52 -0.65
N ARG A 88 -5.98 -19.47 -1.67
CA ARG A 88 -5.55 -19.39 -3.08
C ARG A 88 -5.61 -17.99 -3.67
N ASP A 89 -6.59 -17.18 -3.28
CA ASP A 89 -6.92 -15.93 -3.97
C ASP A 89 -6.53 -14.67 -3.18
N ILE A 90 -6.10 -14.81 -1.92
CA ILE A 90 -5.81 -13.66 -1.04
C ILE A 90 -4.36 -13.70 -0.53
N THR A 91 -3.62 -12.64 -0.85
CA THR A 91 -2.27 -12.38 -0.32
C THR A 91 -2.25 -11.03 0.40
N ILE A 92 -1.80 -11.02 1.65
CA ILE A 92 -1.63 -9.81 2.45
C ILE A 92 -0.33 -9.11 2.08
N THR A 93 -0.38 -7.80 1.94
CA THR A 93 0.75 -6.94 1.57
C THR A 93 0.92 -5.81 2.58
N ALA A 94 2.12 -5.24 2.64
CA ALA A 94 2.49 -4.08 3.44
C ALA A 94 1.89 -2.79 2.83
N GLY A 95 0.55 -2.69 2.88
CA GLY A 95 -0.23 -1.60 2.34
C GLY A 95 -0.48 -1.69 0.83
N GLY A 96 -1.37 -0.82 0.34
CA GLY A 96 -1.81 -0.82 -1.06
C GLY A 96 -0.67 -0.59 -2.05
N THR A 97 0.33 0.21 -1.69
CA THR A 97 1.50 0.49 -2.54
C THR A 97 2.32 -0.77 -2.83
N GLN A 98 2.59 -1.61 -1.83
CA GLN A 98 3.30 -2.87 -2.08
C GLN A 98 2.42 -3.87 -2.85
N GLY A 99 1.11 -3.89 -2.59
CA GLY A 99 0.16 -4.69 -3.37
C GLY A 99 0.18 -4.34 -4.86
N LEU A 100 0.12 -3.05 -5.18
CA LEU A 100 0.23 -2.52 -6.54
C LEU A 100 1.54 -2.96 -7.22
N ILE A 101 2.69 -2.71 -6.57
CA ILE A 101 4.01 -3.03 -7.14
C ILE A 101 4.14 -4.55 -7.37
N THR A 102 3.71 -5.36 -6.38
CA THR A 102 3.75 -6.82 -6.49
C THR A 102 2.94 -7.32 -7.68
N ALA A 103 1.72 -6.78 -7.87
CA ALA A 103 0.86 -7.18 -8.98
C ALA A 103 1.46 -6.81 -10.34
N LEU A 104 1.99 -5.57 -10.48
CA LEU A 104 2.64 -5.13 -11.70
C LEU A 104 3.87 -5.99 -12.02
N HIS A 105 4.78 -6.16 -11.06
CA HIS A 105 6.00 -6.95 -11.24
C HIS A 105 5.76 -8.45 -11.43
N SER A 106 4.57 -8.96 -11.08
CA SER A 106 4.20 -10.35 -11.34
C SER A 106 3.59 -10.59 -12.72
N CYS A 107 3.13 -9.54 -13.40
CA CYS A 107 2.31 -9.68 -14.62
C CYS A 107 2.78 -8.83 -15.81
N VAL A 108 3.74 -7.92 -15.62
CA VAL A 108 4.25 -7.02 -16.66
C VAL A 108 5.72 -7.33 -16.93
N GLU A 109 6.06 -7.54 -18.19
CA GLU A 109 7.42 -7.78 -18.67
C GLU A 109 8.02 -6.57 -19.40
N ALA A 110 9.33 -6.60 -19.64
CA ALA A 110 10.00 -5.54 -20.38
C ALA A 110 9.51 -5.48 -21.84
N GLY A 111 8.94 -4.34 -22.21
CA GLY A 111 8.35 -4.12 -23.54
C GLY A 111 6.83 -4.16 -23.56
N ASP A 112 6.18 -4.57 -22.47
CA ASP A 112 4.73 -4.50 -22.34
C ASP A 112 4.25 -3.04 -22.22
N GLU A 113 3.04 -2.80 -22.71
CA GLU A 113 2.34 -1.53 -22.54
C GLU A 113 1.30 -1.64 -21.42
N VAL A 114 1.31 -0.67 -20.49
CA VAL A 114 0.35 -0.61 -19.38
C VAL A 114 -0.51 0.63 -19.54
N ILE A 115 -1.83 0.45 -19.56
CA ILE A 115 -2.79 1.55 -19.69
C ILE A 115 -3.04 2.18 -18.31
N ILE A 116 -2.82 3.49 -18.20
CA ILE A 116 -3.14 4.30 -17.02
C ILE A 116 -4.32 5.22 -17.36
N ILE A 117 -5.32 5.27 -16.47
CA ILE A 117 -6.44 6.21 -16.58
C ILE A 117 -6.13 7.45 -15.76
N GLU A 118 -6.11 8.61 -16.40
CA GLU A 118 -5.77 9.89 -15.77
C GLU A 118 -7.02 10.69 -15.33
N PRO A 119 -6.94 11.48 -14.24
CA PRO A 119 -5.78 11.66 -13.35
C PRO A 119 -5.52 10.42 -12.48
N ALA A 120 -4.24 10.08 -12.31
CA ALA A 120 -3.81 8.83 -11.70
C ALA A 120 -3.05 9.02 -10.38
N TYR A 121 -3.01 7.97 -9.57
CA TYR A 121 -2.17 7.91 -8.39
C TYR A 121 -0.68 7.91 -8.78
N ASP A 122 0.13 8.69 -8.07
CA ASP A 122 1.52 8.99 -8.43
C ASP A 122 2.45 7.76 -8.42
N SER A 123 2.05 6.67 -7.76
CA SER A 123 2.83 5.45 -7.67
C SER A 123 2.69 4.51 -8.88
N TYR A 124 1.74 4.74 -9.79
CA TYR A 124 1.52 3.85 -10.94
C TYR A 124 2.68 3.90 -11.95
N ASP A 125 3.00 5.08 -12.50
CA ASP A 125 4.05 5.23 -13.53
C ASP A 125 5.44 4.78 -13.03
N PRO A 126 5.91 5.15 -11.83
CA PRO A 126 7.19 4.66 -11.32
C PRO A 126 7.25 3.14 -11.15
N ALA A 127 6.15 2.51 -10.74
CA ALA A 127 6.09 1.06 -10.55
C ALA A 127 6.16 0.29 -11.88
N ILE A 128 5.62 0.86 -12.96
CA ILE A 128 5.67 0.28 -14.30
C ILE A 128 7.08 0.42 -14.91
N ARG A 129 7.76 1.55 -14.68
CA ARG A 129 9.09 1.83 -15.24
C ARG A 129 10.24 1.13 -14.50
N LEU A 130 10.02 0.68 -13.27
CA LEU A 130 11.00 -0.02 -12.44
C LEU A 130 11.20 -1.45 -12.92
#